data_AF-A0A6I2T275-F1
#
_entry.id   AF-A0A6I2T275-F1
#
_cell.length_a   1.000
_cell.length_b   1.000
_cell.length_c   1.000
_cell.angle_alpha   90.00
_cell.angle_beta   90.00
_cell.angle_gamma   90.00
#
_symmetry.space_group_name_H-M   'P 1'
#
loop_
_entity.id
_entity.type
_entity.pdbx_description
1 polymer ?
#
loop_
_entity_poly.entity_id
_entity_poly.type
_entity_poly.pdbx_seq_one_letter_code
_entity_poly.pdbx_strand_id
1 'polypeptide(L)' 'MVDVKLHGIAEGRLGTGSMCYDLANGNTVADVVKHVALQDEGLTRTLIDESRQKPRRLCRIMINCPSCGAGK' A
#
# COMPACT_ATOMS: atom_id res chain seq x y z
N MET A 1 -6.11 -3.70 13.74
CA MET A 1 -5.81 -2.51 12.93
C MET A 1 -4.31 -2.44 12.67
N VAL A 2 -3.89 -2.10 11.45
CA VAL A 2 -2.48 -1.82 11.11
C VAL A 2 -2.36 -0.41 10.55
N ASP A 3 -1.27 0.25 10.90
CA ASP A 3 -0.86 1.50 10.28
C ASP A 3 -0.07 1.20 8.99
N VAL A 4 -0.57 1.69 7.87
CA VAL A 4 0.07 1.54 6.56
C VAL A 4 0.67 2.89 6.19
N LYS A 5 1.99 2.95 6.21
CA LYS A 5 2.73 4.13 5.75
C LYS A 5 2.88 4.11 4.24
N LEU A 6 2.56 5.24 3.62
CA LEU A 6 2.67 5.48 2.20
C LEU A 6 3.87 6.36 1.91
N HIS A 7 4.57 6.05 0.83
CA HIS A 7 5.66 6.86 0.33
C HIS A 7 5.66 6.92 -1.20
N GLY A 8 6.23 8.00 -1.74
CA GLY A 8 6.40 8.19 -3.18
C GLY A 8 5.06 8.46 -3.87
N ILE A 9 4.78 7.74 -4.96
CA ILE A 9 3.59 7.99 -5.78
C ILE A 9 2.28 7.77 -5.00
N ALA A 10 2.25 6.82 -4.06
CA ALA A 10 1.06 6.57 -3.25
C ALA A 10 0.71 7.75 -2.34
N GLU A 11 1.71 8.33 -1.69
CA GLU A 11 1.58 9.52 -0.85
C GLU A 11 1.12 10.73 -1.67
N GLY A 12 1.75 10.97 -2.83
CA GLY A 12 1.41 12.10 -3.70
C GLY A 12 0.03 12.00 -4.35
N ARG A 13 -0.46 10.79 -4.63
CA ARG A 13 -1.79 10.56 -5.22
C ARG A 13 -2.93 10.60 -4.20
N LEU A 14 -2.71 10.00 -3.03
CA LEU A 14 -3.72 9.93 -1.98
C LEU A 14 -3.71 11.16 -1.06
N GLY A 15 -2.68 12.01 -1.15
CA GLY A 15 -2.55 13.22 -0.34
C GLY A 15 -2.32 12.93 1.15
N THR A 16 -1.98 11.69 1.51
CA THR A 16 -1.71 11.27 2.89
C THR A 16 -0.50 10.34 2.95
N GLY A 17 0.31 10.49 4.00
CA GLY A 17 1.49 9.66 4.27
C GLY A 17 1.20 8.39 5.07
N SER A 18 -0.01 8.24 5.60
CA SER A 18 -0.41 7.05 6.35
C SER A 18 -1.91 6.80 6.26
N MET A 19 -2.30 5.53 6.40
CA MET A 19 -3.68 5.13 6.49
C MET A 19 -3.86 3.96 7.46
N CYS A 20 -4.97 3.96 8.18
CA CYS A 20 -5.35 2.83 9.04
C CYS A 20 -6.09 1.79 8.21
N TYR A 21 -5.70 0.53 8.37
CA TYR A 21 -6.39 -0.59 7.73
C TYR A 21 -6.83 -1.63 8.77
N ASP A 22 -8.10 -1.99 8.74
CA ASP A 22 -8.64 -3.05 9.57
C ASP A 22 -8.33 -4.43 8.97
N LEU A 23 -7.37 -5.11 9.60
CA LEU A 23 -7.09 -6.51 9.31
C LEU A 23 -8.26 -7.37 9.78
N ALA A 24 -9.03 -7.87 8.83
CA ALA A 24 -9.90 -9.00 9.05
C ALA A 24 -9.08 -10.30 9.15
N ASN A 25 -9.63 -11.31 9.84
CA ASN A 25 -8.96 -12.59 10.01
C ASN A 25 -8.79 -13.26 8.63
N GLY A 26 -7.54 -13.58 8.26
CA GLY A 26 -7.21 -14.14 6.94
C GLY A 26 -6.79 -13.13 5.86
N ASN A 27 -6.82 -11.82 6.15
CA ASN A 27 -6.31 -10.81 5.20
C ASN A 27 -4.80 -10.94 5.00
N THR A 28 -4.38 -10.86 3.74
CA THR A 28 -2.97 -10.90 3.36
C THR A 28 -2.45 -9.49 3.10
N VAL A 29 -1.14 -9.35 3.03
CA VAL A 29 -0.48 -8.10 2.60
C VAL A 29 -0.93 -7.69 1.19
N ALA A 30 -1.26 -8.65 0.33
CA ALA A 30 -1.77 -8.36 -1.01
C ALA A 30 -3.15 -7.68 -0.97
N ASP A 31 -4.01 -8.05 0.00
CA ASP A 31 -5.31 -7.41 0.20
C ASP A 31 -5.16 -5.96 0.68
N VAL A 32 -4.19 -5.70 1.57
CA VAL A 32 -3.85 -4.34 1.99
C VAL A 32 -3.39 -3.50 0.79
N VAL A 33 -2.49 -4.04 -0.04
CA VAL A 33 -1.99 -3.33 -1.24
C VAL A 33 -3.11 -3.08 -2.25
N LYS A 34 -4.01 -4.05 -2.46
CA LYS A 34 -5.20 -3.87 -3.30
C LYS A 34 -6.09 -2.76 -2.76
N HIS A 35 -6.33 -2.73 -1.45
CA HIS A 35 -7.13 -1.67 -0.83
C HIS A 35 -6.52 -0.29 -1.06
N VAL A 36 -5.20 -0.13 -0.87
CA VAL A 36 -4.49 1.13 -1.17
C VAL A 36 -4.62 1.50 -2.65
N ALA A 37 -4.42 0.53 -3.54
CA ALA A 37 -4.44 0.76 -4.97
C ALA A 37 -5.82 1.21 -5.46
N LEU A 38 -6.90 0.62 -4.93
CA LEU A 38 -8.28 0.92 -5.33
C LEU A 38 -8.78 2.30 -4.88
N GLN A 39 -8.04 3.01 -4.03
CA GLN A 39 -8.38 4.38 -3.62
C GLN A 39 -8.13 5.41 -4.74
N ASP A 40 -7.27 5.12 -5.72
CA ASP A 40 -6.99 5.99 -6.87
C ASP A 40 -6.75 5.16 -8.14
N GLU A 41 -7.43 5.52 -9.24
CA GLU A 41 -7.30 4.79 -10.52
C GLU A 41 -5.86 4.84 -11.07
N GLY A 42 -5.13 5.94 -10.83
CA GLY A 42 -3.74 6.09 -11.23
C GLY A 42 -2.81 5.14 -10.46
N LEU A 43 -3.07 4.94 -9.17
CA LEU A 43 -2.38 3.95 -8.35
C LEU A 43 -2.76 2.53 -8.73
N THR A 44 -4.03 2.24 -9.01
CA THR A 44 -4.44 0.90 -9.48
C THR A 44 -3.63 0.47 -10.70
N ARG A 45 -3.55 1.31 -11.73
CA ARG A 45 -2.76 1.00 -12.95
C ARG A 45 -1.26 0.88 -12.70
N THR A 46 -0.73 1.56 -11.68
CA THR A 46 0.69 1.57 -11.35
C THR A 46 1.10 0.41 -10.45
N LEU A 47 0.24 0.08 -9.48
CA LEU A 47 0.50 -0.89 -8.42
C LEU A 47 0.01 -2.28 -8.78
N ILE A 48 -1.05 -2.40 -9.57
CA ILE A 48 -1.66 -3.68 -9.94
C ILE A 48 -1.38 -4.00 -11.40
N ASP A 49 -0.98 -5.23 -11.65
CA ASP A 49 -1.02 -5.84 -12.98
C ASP A 49 -2.44 -6.37 -13.19
N GLU A 50 -3.25 -5.67 -13.96
CA GLU A 50 -4.65 -6.04 -14.21
C GLU A 50 -4.78 -7.41 -14.90
N SER A 51 -3.80 -7.79 -15.73
CA SER A 51 -3.77 -9.08 -16.42
C SER A 51 -3.54 -10.25 -15.46
N ARG A 52 -2.74 -10.02 -14.41
CA ARG A 52 -2.38 -11.08 -13.44
C ARG A 52 -3.06 -10.93 -12.08
N GLN A 53 -3.85 -9.87 -11.88
CA GLN A 53 -4.48 -9.50 -10.60
C GLN A 53 -3.49 -9.52 -9.43
N LYS A 54 -2.22 -9.17 -9.70
CA LYS A 54 -1.10 -9.23 -8.76
C LYS A 54 -0.41 -7.87 -8.65
N PRO A 55 0.17 -7.53 -7.48
CA PRO A 55 0.98 -6.34 -7.35
C PRO A 55 2.16 -6.36 -8.33
N ARG A 56 2.40 -5.25 -9.04
CA ARG A 56 3.59 -5.07 -9.86
C ARG A 56 4.83 -5.05 -8.96
N ARG A 57 5.95 -5.60 -9.45
CA ARG A 57 7.24 -5.62 -8.72
C ARG A 57 7.88 -4.24 -8.50
N LEU A 58 7.19 -3.17 -8.90
CA LEU A 58 7.64 -1.79 -8.77
C LEU A 58 7.52 -1.26 -7.33
N CYS A 59 6.82 -1.98 -6.44
CA CYS A 59 6.61 -1.58 -5.06
C CYS A 59 7.37 -2.46 -4.09
N ARG A 60 8.07 -1.81 -3.16
CA ARG A 60 8.72 -2.47 -2.03
C ARG A 60 7.76 -2.40 -0.84
N ILE A 61 7.36 -3.57 -0.35
CA ILE A 61 6.51 -3.68 0.83
C ILE A 61 7.39 -4.05 2.02
N MET A 62 7.23 -3.31 3.12
CA MET A 62 7.96 -3.53 4.36
C MET A 62 6.94 -3.75 5.49
N ILE A 63 7.14 -4.79 6.29
CA ILE A 63 6.23 -5.20 7.37
C ILE A 63 6.99 -5.06 8.69
N ASN A 64 6.42 -4.35 9.66
CA ASN A 64 7.03 -4.11 10.98
C ASN A 64 8.49 -3.63 10.89
N CYS A 65 8.77 -2.72 9.96
CA CYS A 65 10.12 -2.22 9.74
C CYS A 65 10.44 -1.14 10.80
N PRO A 66 11.28 -1.42 11.81
CA PRO A 66 11.58 -0.46 12.87
C PRO A 66 12.27 0.80 12.35
N SER A 67 12.95 0.72 11.21
CA SER A 67 13.61 1.85 10.55
C SER A 67 12.68 2.70 9.67
N CYS A 68 11.45 2.26 9.37
CA CYS A 68 10.45 3.09 8.67
C CYS A 68 9.80 4.15 9.57
N GLY A 69 10.18 4.23 10.85
CA GLY A 69 9.76 5.27 11.78
C GLY A 69 10.75 6.43 11.93
N ALA A 70 11.94 6.35 11.33
CA ALA A 70 13.00 7.35 11.50
C ALA A 70 13.06 8.32 10.31
N GLY A 71 11.97 9.04 10.06
CA GLY A 71 11.97 10.26 9.26
C GLY A 71 11.87 11.45 10.20
N LYS A 72 12.94 12.24 10.30
CA LYS A 72 12.95 13.54 10.99
C LYS A 72 12.00 14.53 10.34
#